data_AF-A0A932HF13-F1
#
_entry.id   AF-A0A932HF13-F1
#
_cell.length_a   1.000
_cell.length_b   1.000
_cell.length_c   1.000
_cell.angle_alpha   90.00
_cell.angle_beta   90.00
_cell.angle_gamma   90.00
#
_symmetry.space_group_name_H-M   'P 1'
#
loop_
_entity.id
_entity.type
_entity.pdbx_description
1 polymer ?
#
loop_
_entity_poly.entity_id
_entity_poly.type
_entity_poly.pdbx_seq_one_letter_code
_entity_poly.pdbx_strand_id
1 'polypeptide(L)' 'MLRIDLKDILQRTVSDEYGDLVTRRTGQAVRQAIERDLARDGDGRAAAIDFGTVRCLDLSCADEIVGRLLREQGAVRS' A
#
# COMPACT_ATOMS: atom_id res chain seq x y z
N MET A 1 12.00 10.07 -6.86
CA MET A 1 10.61 9.85 -6.38
C MET A 1 10.44 8.37 -6.20
N LEU A 2 10.14 7.89 -5.00
CA LEU A 2 9.93 6.46 -4.75
C LEU A 2 8.69 6.03 -5.54
N ARG A 3 8.80 4.94 -6.30
CA ARG A 3 7.65 4.35 -7.00
C ARG A 3 7.43 2.96 -6.44
N ILE A 4 6.25 2.75 -5.91
CA ILE A 4 5.81 1.51 -5.28
C ILE A 4 4.84 0.86 -6.25
N ASP A 5 5.23 -0.27 -6.83
CA ASP A 5 4.32 -1.11 -7.60
C ASP A 5 3.53 -2.00 -6.63
N LEU A 6 2.22 -1.81 -6.60
CA LEU A 6 1.36 -2.54 -5.69
C LEU A 6 1.31 -4.04 -6.03
N LYS A 7 1.55 -4.42 -7.28
CA LYS A 7 1.67 -5.83 -7.68
C LYS A 7 2.83 -6.51 -6.97
N ASP A 8 3.99 -5.88 -6.97
CA ASP A 8 5.19 -6.42 -6.33
C ASP A 8 4.98 -6.54 -4.81
N ILE A 9 4.31 -5.54 -4.21
CA ILE A 9 3.96 -5.58 -2.80
C ILE A 9 2.95 -6.71 -2.52
N LEU A 10 1.90 -6.85 -3.33
CA LEU A 10 0.90 -7.91 -3.19
C LEU A 10 1.55 -9.29 -3.30
N GLN A 11 2.38 -9.53 -4.32
CA GLN A 11 3.09 -10.79 -4.53
C GLN A 11 4.03 -11.16 -3.37
N ARG A 12 4.68 -10.15 -2.76
CA ARG A 12 5.57 -10.35 -1.60
C ARG A 12 4.83 -10.57 -0.29
N THR A 13 3.57 -10.15 -0.22
CA THR A 13 2.81 -10.09 1.03
C THR A 13 1.72 -11.17 1.11
N VAL A 14 1.27 -11.68 -0.03
CA VAL A 14 0.09 -12.55 -0.16
C VAL A 14 0.43 -13.68 -1.13
N SER A 15 0.50 -14.92 -0.64
CA SER A 15 0.87 -16.10 -1.44
C SER A 15 -0.31 -16.79 -2.15
N ASP A 16 -1.49 -16.18 -2.22
CA ASP A 16 -2.72 -16.85 -2.63
C ASP A 16 -3.19 -16.49 -4.06
N GLU A 17 -3.90 -17.40 -4.72
CA GLU A 17 -4.35 -17.35 -6.13
C GLU A 17 -5.24 -16.13 -6.49
N TYR A 18 -5.66 -15.36 -5.49
CA TYR A 18 -6.44 -14.13 -5.66
C TYR A 18 -5.54 -12.88 -5.62
N GLY A 19 -4.45 -12.89 -6.41
CA GLY A 19 -3.46 -11.81 -6.45
C GLY A 19 -4.00 -10.42 -6.79
N ASP A 20 -5.23 -10.33 -7.29
CA ASP A 20 -5.90 -9.08 -7.66
C ASP A 20 -7.12 -8.74 -6.78
N LEU A 21 -7.40 -9.55 -5.74
CA LEU A 21 -8.50 -9.34 -4.80
C LEU A 21 -7.94 -8.97 -3.42
N VAL A 22 -7.93 -7.68 -3.13
CA VAL A 22 -7.45 -7.19 -1.83
C VAL A 22 -8.63 -7.24 -0.86
N THR A 23 -8.57 -8.11 0.14
CA THR A 23 -9.51 -8.15 1.29
C THR A 23 -8.92 -7.39 2.47
N ARG A 24 -9.72 -6.98 3.47
CA ARG A 24 -9.23 -6.16 4.61
C ARG A 24 -7.94 -6.68 5.26
N ARG A 25 -7.80 -8.00 5.43
CA ARG A 25 -6.56 -8.61 5.97
C ARG A 25 -5.37 -8.43 5.03
N THR A 26 -5.59 -8.64 3.73
CA THR A 26 -4.61 -8.38 2.66
C THR A 26 -4.18 -6.91 2.66
N GLY A 27 -5.12 -5.98 2.81
CA GLY A 27 -4.86 -4.53 2.82
C GLY A 27 -3.98 -4.07 3.98
N GLN A 28 -4.17 -4.63 5.17
CA GLN A 28 -3.31 -4.33 6.33
C GLN A 28 -1.85 -4.75 6.07
N ALA A 29 -1.65 -5.95 5.53
CA ALA A 29 -0.31 -6.46 5.28
C ALA A 29 0.42 -5.64 4.20
N VAL A 30 -0.31 -5.26 3.15
CA VAL A 30 0.16 -4.36 2.08
C VAL A 30 0.56 -2.99 2.64
N ARG A 31 -0.29 -2.38 3.48
CA ARG A 31 0.04 -1.09 4.13
C ARG A 31 1.34 -1.19 4.91
N GLN A 32 1.50 -2.21 5.74
CA GLN A 32 2.71 -2.36 6.55
C GLN A 32 3.96 -2.54 5.70
N ALA A 33 3.86 -3.19 4.53
CA ALA A 33 4.97 -3.29 3.59
C ALA A 33 5.34 -1.92 3.00
N ILE A 34 4.32 -1.15 2.58
CA ILE A 34 4.50 0.22 2.08
C ILE A 34 5.15 1.12 3.14
N GLU A 35 4.68 1.07 4.38
CA GLU A 35 5.24 1.86 5.50
C GLU A 35 6.70 1.53 5.77
N ARG A 36 7.08 0.24 5.70
CA ARG A 36 8.49 -0.18 5.85
C ARG A 36 9.36 0.36 4.72
N ASP A 37 8.87 0.33 3.48
CA ASP A 37 9.60 0.85 2.33
C ASP A 37 9.73 2.38 2.41
N LEU A 38 8.67 3.08 2.84
CA LEU A 38 8.70 4.53 3.10
C LEU A 38 9.68 4.90 4.21
N ALA A 39 9.73 4.13 5.30
CA ALA A 39 10.65 4.36 6.41
C ALA A 39 12.12 4.16 6.00
N ARG A 40 12.40 3.25 5.05
CA ARG A 40 13.76 3.04 4.51
C ARG A 40 14.23 4.16 3.59
N ASP A 41 13.32 4.82 2.88
CA ASP A 41 13.67 5.92 1.97
C ASP A 41 14.11 7.20 2.73
N GLY A 42 13.73 7.33 4.01
CA GLY A 42 14.32 8.23 5.02
C GLY A 42 14.18 9.75 4.78
N ASP A 43 13.85 10.19 3.57
CA ASP A 43 14.20 11.54 3.10
C ASP A 43 12.97 12.43 2.82
N GLY A 44 11.81 12.12 3.40
CA GLY A 44 10.67 13.03 3.30
C GLY A 44 10.08 13.19 1.88
N ARG A 45 10.48 12.36 0.91
CA ARG A 45 10.06 12.50 -0.49
C ARG A 45 8.67 11.92 -0.73
N ALA A 46 7.98 12.45 -1.74
CA ALA A 46 6.71 11.88 -2.21
C ALA A 46 6.95 10.49 -2.80
N ALA A 47 6.03 9.56 -2.49
CA ALA A 47 5.98 8.23 -3.08
C ALA A 47 4.77 8.11 -4.00
N ALA A 48 4.98 7.57 -5.19
CA ALA A 48 3.90 7.22 -6.10
C ALA A 48 3.57 5.73 -5.92
N ILE A 49 2.31 5.43 -5.60
CA ILE A 49 1.82 4.05 -5.48
C ILE A 49 1.01 3.73 -6.73
N ASP A 50 1.41 2.68 -7.45
CA ASP A 50 0.79 2.27 -8.70
C ASP A 50 -0.22 1.14 -8.45
N PHE A 51 -1.50 1.43 -8.68
CA PHE A 51 -2.61 0.48 -8.54
C PHE A 51 -3.00 -0.17 -9.88
N GLY A 52 -2.25 0.02 -10.96
CA GLY A 52 -2.65 -0.38 -12.32
C GLY A 52 -2.98 -1.86 -12.52
N THR A 53 -2.54 -2.73 -11.61
CA THR A 53 -2.79 -4.18 -11.65
C THR A 53 -3.97 -4.60 -10.76
N VAL A 54 -4.43 -3.73 -9.86
CA VAL A 54 -5.56 -4.02 -8.96
C VAL A 54 -6.86 -3.86 -9.74
N ARG A 55 -7.53 -4.98 -10.01
CA ARG A 55 -8.81 -4.97 -10.74
C ARG A 55 -10.01 -4.61 -9.87
N CYS A 56 -9.94 -4.88 -8.57
CA CYS A 56 -11.01 -4.58 -7.62
C CYS A 56 -10.42 -4.27 -6.25
N LEU A 57 -10.86 -3.17 -5.65
CA LEU A 57 -10.50 -2.76 -4.30
C LEU A 57 -11.77 -2.57 -3.49
N ASP A 58 -11.96 -3.36 -2.44
CA ASP A 58 -13.10 -3.20 -1.54
C ASP A 58 -12.97 -1.92 -0.68
N LEU A 59 -14.09 -1.35 -0.23
CA LEU A 59 -14.11 -0.12 0.54
C LEU A 59 -13.29 -0.22 1.85
N SER A 60 -13.32 -1.37 2.51
CA SER A 60 -12.56 -1.59 3.74
C SER A 60 -11.05 -1.70 3.50
N CYS A 61 -10.63 -2.17 2.32
CA CYS A 61 -9.25 -2.11 1.86
C CYS A 61 -8.81 -0.73 1.44
N ALA A 62 -9.69 0.04 0.78
CA ALA A 62 -9.39 1.41 0.41
C ALA A 62 -9.15 2.27 1.66
N ASP A 63 -9.97 2.13 2.70
CA ASP A 63 -9.73 2.81 3.98
C ASP A 63 -8.43 2.33 4.65
N GLU A 64 -8.17 1.02 4.67
CA GLU A 64 -6.97 0.46 5.30
C GLU A 64 -5.68 0.83 4.56
N ILE A 65 -5.65 0.83 3.22
CA ILE A 65 -4.44 1.19 2.44
C ILE A 65 -4.39 2.70 2.27
N VAL A 66 -5.34 3.30 1.55
CA VAL A 66 -5.27 4.72 1.17
C VAL A 66 -5.56 5.63 2.35
N GLY A 67 -6.70 5.42 3.02
CA GLY A 67 -7.15 6.30 4.11
C GLY A 67 -6.17 6.32 5.27
N ARG A 68 -5.72 5.14 5.69
CA ARG A 68 -4.81 4.98 6.82
C ARG A 68 -3.37 5.40 6.49
N LEU A 69 -2.85 5.09 5.28
CA LEU A 69 -1.53 5.61 4.86
C LEU A 69 -1.53 7.13 4.83
N LEU A 70 -2.56 7.75 4.25
CA LEU A 70 -2.65 9.22 4.20
C LEU A 70 -2.74 9.82 5.61
N ARG A 71 -3.50 9.21 6.52
CA ARG A 71 -3.61 9.69 7.89
C ARG A 71 -2.31 9.50 8.69
N GLU A 72 -1.66 8.36 8.56
CA GLU A 72 -0.48 8.01 9.38
C GLU A 72 0.83 8.59 8.82
N GLN A 73 0.97 8.70 7.49
CA GLN A 73 2.19 9.21 6.84
C GLN A 73 2.03 10.63 6.26
N GLY A 74 0.81 11.01 5.87
CA GLY A 74 0.52 12.35 5.35
C GLY A 74 0.37 13.40 6.45
N ALA A 75 -0.23 13.06 7.60
CA ALA A 75 -0.36 13.99 8.72
C ALA A 75 0.98 14.29 9.41
N VAL A 76 1.96 13.37 9.33
CA VAL A 76 3.34 13.59 9.83
C VAL A 76 4.08 14.68 9.03
N ARG A 77 3.54 15.09 7.87
CA ARG A 77 4.17 16.06 6.96
C ARG A 77 3.42 17.38 6.79
N SER A 78 2.30 17.60 7.49
CA SER A 78 1.54 18.86 7.45
C SER A 78 1.94 19.82 8.56
#